data_AF-A0A0F5V8P8-F1
#
_entry.id   AF-A0A0F5V8P8-F1
#
_cell.length_a   1.000
_cell.length_b   1.000
_cell.length_c   1.000
_cell.angle_alpha   90.00
_cell.angle_beta   90.00
_cell.angle_gamma   90.00
#
_symmetry.space_group_name_H-M   'P 1'
#
loop_
_entity.id
_entity.type
_entity.pdbx_description
1 polymer ?
#
loop_
_entity_poly.entity_id
_entity_poly.type
_entity_poly.pdbx_seq_one_letter_code
_entity_poly.pdbx_strand_id
1 'polypeptide(L)'
;MQHDVDTVLKSLLKDANSNVETRLKALNKIIYGFKKNHVDLTVPNVVGALEAIGIKMSASSLYNKTVRGKPNPYRVLFDAWSHEIDKAKVSKASADYSPVDFTSMTDADFATIGSDVVKFKVQTLYNELRSARNQINMLKQIHDLPMIEDTGEKLIFRKSGLIDDAVSPSQGISNSDEECIEEYADAIRYFLNGNSKIEFDDEGCLIAKTTIRKGDMLSDIDLKIAIETACKVLIDK
;
A
#
# COMPACT_ATOMS: atom_id res chain seq x y z
N MET A 1 13.17 -11.66 -9.12
CA MET A 1 13.81 -11.37 -7.82
C MET A 1 13.62 -12.57 -6.91
N GLN A 2 14.67 -13.36 -6.70
CA GLN A 2 14.66 -14.65 -5.98
C GLN A 2 15.46 -14.55 -4.66
N HIS A 3 15.83 -13.33 -4.27
CA HIS A 3 16.88 -13.07 -3.28
C HIS A 3 16.42 -13.13 -1.82
N ASP A 4 15.13 -13.01 -1.52
CA ASP A 4 14.68 -12.93 -0.12
C ASP A 4 14.69 -14.31 0.56
N VAL A 5 14.09 -15.32 -0.08
CA VAL A 5 14.03 -16.66 0.51
C VAL A 5 15.37 -17.39 0.49
N ASP A 6 16.19 -17.18 -0.54
CA ASP A 6 17.53 -17.78 -0.63
C ASP A 6 18.51 -17.18 0.39
N THR A 7 18.36 -15.90 0.75
CA THR A 7 19.17 -15.28 1.82
C THR A 7 18.71 -15.75 3.19
N VAL A 8 17.39 -15.86 3.42
CA VAL A 8 16.83 -16.46 4.63
C VAL A 8 17.32 -17.91 4.79
N LEU A 9 17.28 -18.74 3.74
CA LEU A 9 17.78 -20.11 3.80
C LEU A 9 19.28 -20.15 4.16
N LYS A 10 20.11 -19.32 3.52
CA LYS A 10 21.55 -19.25 3.84
C LYS A 10 21.81 -18.82 5.28
N SER A 11 21.01 -17.91 5.83
CA SER A 11 21.12 -17.51 7.25
C SER A 11 20.76 -18.66 8.19
N LEU A 12 19.67 -19.37 7.90
CA LEU A 12 19.19 -20.49 8.71
C LEU A 12 20.12 -21.70 8.66
N LEU A 13 20.85 -21.89 7.54
CA LEU A 13 21.83 -22.97 7.41
C LEU A 13 23.11 -22.73 8.22
N LYS A 14 23.52 -21.47 8.45
CA LYS A 14 24.73 -21.16 9.23
C LYS A 14 24.61 -21.55 10.71
N ASP A 15 23.40 -21.46 11.26
CA ASP A 15 23.13 -21.75 12.67
C ASP A 15 22.53 -23.17 12.88
N ALA A 16 22.36 -23.94 11.80
CA ALA A 16 21.67 -25.22 11.85
C ALA A 16 22.61 -26.40 12.16
N ASN A 17 22.07 -27.37 12.90
CA ASN A 17 22.69 -28.69 13.05
C ASN A 17 22.47 -29.53 11.77
N SER A 18 23.32 -30.52 11.49
CA SER A 18 23.31 -31.31 10.24
C SER A 18 21.94 -31.92 9.89
N ASN A 19 21.20 -32.40 10.89
CA ASN A 19 19.83 -32.91 10.70
C ASN A 19 18.82 -31.81 10.34
N VAL A 20 19.00 -30.60 10.87
CA VAL A 20 18.12 -29.45 10.60
C VAL A 20 18.38 -28.91 9.20
N GLU A 21 19.65 -28.82 8.81
CA GLU A 21 20.08 -28.44 7.46
C GLU A 21 19.49 -29.35 6.38
N THR A 22 19.56 -30.67 6.58
CA THR A 22 19.03 -31.64 5.60
C THR A 22 17.52 -31.46 5.41
N ARG A 23 16.79 -31.23 6.52
CA ARG A 23 15.35 -30.97 6.51
C ARG A 23 14.98 -29.61 5.90
N LEU A 24 15.77 -28.56 6.16
CA LEU A 24 15.56 -27.22 5.58
C LEU A 24 15.78 -27.24 4.05
N LYS A 25 16.81 -27.92 3.57
CA LYS A 25 17.05 -28.07 2.13
C LYS A 25 15.93 -28.85 1.44
N ALA A 26 15.44 -29.92 2.07
CA ALA A 26 14.30 -30.67 1.55
C ALA A 26 13.00 -29.84 1.54
N LEU A 27 12.73 -29.12 2.63
CA LEU A 27 11.60 -28.20 2.73
C LEU A 27 11.64 -27.14 1.63
N ASN A 28 12.81 -26.50 1.43
CA ASN A 28 13.00 -25.51 0.37
C ASN A 28 12.71 -26.09 -1.03
N LYS A 29 13.22 -27.29 -1.32
CA LYS A 29 13.02 -27.97 -2.60
C LYS A 29 11.55 -28.28 -2.88
N ILE A 30 10.82 -28.74 -1.86
CA ILE A 30 9.39 -29.06 -1.97
C ILE A 30 8.58 -27.80 -2.23
N ILE A 31 8.80 -26.75 -1.43
CA ILE A 31 8.04 -25.50 -1.57
C ILE A 31 8.34 -24.82 -2.91
N TYR A 32 9.60 -24.87 -3.37
CA TYR A 32 9.96 -24.43 -4.72
C TYR A 32 9.20 -25.22 -5.80
N GLY A 33 9.07 -26.55 -5.62
CA GLY A 33 8.25 -27.40 -6.49
C GLY A 33 6.76 -27.03 -6.47
N PHE A 34 6.21 -26.70 -5.30
CA PHE A 34 4.82 -26.25 -5.16
C PHE A 34 4.59 -24.92 -5.88
N LYS A 35 5.54 -23.98 -5.76
CA LYS A 35 5.51 -22.72 -6.52
C LYS A 35 5.51 -22.96 -8.03
N LYS A 36 6.34 -23.87 -8.52
CA LYS A 36 6.43 -24.20 -9.96
C LYS A 36 5.15 -24.88 -10.48
N ASN A 37 4.55 -25.74 -9.68
CA ASN A 37 3.36 -26.53 -10.07
C ASN A 37 2.04 -25.87 -9.64
N HIS A 38 2.06 -24.64 -9.14
CA HIS A 38 0.89 -23.90 -8.65
C HIS A 38 0.05 -24.66 -7.60
N VAL A 39 0.73 -25.41 -6.72
CA VAL A 39 0.09 -26.11 -5.60
C VAL A 39 0.00 -25.16 -4.40
N ASP A 40 -1.13 -25.15 -3.70
CA ASP A 40 -1.30 -24.32 -2.51
C ASP A 40 -0.36 -24.74 -1.37
N LEU A 41 0.32 -23.73 -0.82
CA LEU A 41 1.24 -23.88 0.29
C LEU A 41 0.47 -24.04 1.60
N THR A 42 0.06 -25.26 1.91
CA THR A 42 -0.55 -25.60 3.20
C THR A 42 0.38 -26.50 4.00
N VAL A 43 0.34 -26.39 5.34
CA VAL A 43 1.15 -27.24 6.23
C VAL A 43 0.90 -28.73 6.01
N PRO A 44 -0.35 -29.22 5.83
CA PRO A 44 -0.61 -30.63 5.52
C PRO A 44 0.04 -31.08 4.20
N ASN A 45 -0.03 -30.27 3.15
CA ASN A 45 0.57 -30.61 1.85
C ASN A 45 2.09 -30.72 1.95
N VAL A 46 2.71 -29.78 2.67
CA VAL A 46 4.16 -29.77 2.87
C VAL A 46 4.62 -30.97 3.70
N VAL A 47 3.89 -31.31 4.77
CA VAL A 47 4.18 -32.50 5.60
C VAL A 47 4.02 -33.78 4.79
N GLY A 48 2.94 -33.93 4.02
CA GLY A 48 2.73 -35.11 3.18
C GLY A 48 3.79 -35.26 2.09
N ALA A 49 4.21 -34.16 1.46
CA ALA A 49 5.28 -34.18 0.48
C ALA A 49 6.66 -34.50 1.09
N LEU A 50 6.93 -34.03 2.30
CA LEU A 50 8.15 -34.39 3.05
C LEU A 50 8.17 -35.87 3.41
N GLU A 51 7.02 -36.41 3.82
CA GLU A 51 6.86 -37.82 4.13
C GLU A 51 7.06 -38.71 2.89
N ALA A 52 6.56 -38.29 1.73
CA ALA A 52 6.79 -38.98 0.45
C ALA A 52 8.28 -39.06 0.04
N ILE A 53 9.12 -38.12 0.52
CA ILE A 53 10.58 -38.10 0.33
C ILE A 53 11.32 -38.86 1.44
N GLY A 54 10.59 -39.43 2.42
CA GLY A 54 11.12 -40.23 3.52
C GLY A 54 11.53 -39.40 4.75
N ILE A 55 11.21 -38.11 4.80
CA ILE A 55 11.54 -37.22 5.92
C ILE A 55 10.31 -37.10 6.82
N LYS A 56 10.32 -37.82 7.94
CA LYS A 56 9.26 -37.71 8.96
C LYS A 56 9.36 -36.38 9.71
N MET A 57 8.34 -35.54 9.55
CA MET A 57 8.21 -34.26 10.22
C MET A 57 6.76 -34.11 10.72
N SER A 58 6.58 -33.71 11.98
CA SER A 58 5.24 -33.45 12.51
C SER A 58 4.74 -32.08 12.06
N ALA A 59 3.43 -31.95 11.82
CA ALA A 59 2.81 -30.65 11.52
C ALA A 59 3.09 -29.61 12.62
N SER A 60 3.16 -30.04 13.88
CA SER A 60 3.55 -29.19 15.02
C SER A 60 4.92 -28.55 14.84
N SER A 61 5.84 -29.20 14.13
CA SER A 61 7.18 -28.65 13.84
C SER A 61 7.15 -27.47 12.87
N LEU A 62 6.06 -27.29 12.11
CA LEU A 62 5.85 -26.15 11.21
C LEU A 62 4.92 -25.09 11.83
N TYR A 63 4.03 -25.48 12.75
CA TYR A 63 3.16 -24.54 13.47
C TYR A 63 3.86 -23.83 14.63
N ASN A 64 4.82 -24.47 15.30
CA ASN A 64 5.49 -23.88 16.44
C ASN A 64 6.36 -22.69 16.04
N LYS A 65 6.10 -21.52 16.63
CA LYS A 65 6.85 -20.28 16.36
C LYS A 65 8.25 -20.28 16.98
N THR A 66 8.42 -20.98 18.10
CA THR A 66 9.68 -21.04 18.84
C THR A 66 10.06 -22.47 19.19
N VAL A 67 11.36 -22.75 19.18
CA VAL A 67 11.94 -24.01 19.65
C VAL A 67 13.14 -23.67 20.53
N ARG A 68 13.12 -24.10 21.79
CA ARG A 68 14.20 -23.85 22.77
C ARG A 68 14.56 -22.35 22.91
N GLY A 69 13.54 -21.47 22.94
CA GLY A 69 13.72 -20.03 23.09
C GLY A 69 14.22 -19.29 21.84
N LYS A 70 14.51 -20.00 20.74
CA LYS A 70 14.89 -19.41 19.45
C LYS A 70 13.74 -19.52 18.44
N PRO A 71 13.67 -18.63 17.43
CA PRO A 71 12.75 -18.75 16.32
C PRO A 71 12.90 -20.11 15.64
N ASN A 72 11.78 -20.76 15.34
CA ASN A 72 11.81 -22.05 14.67
C ASN A 72 12.26 -21.89 13.21
N PRO A 73 13.40 -22.48 12.80
CA PRO A 73 13.93 -22.29 11.46
C PRO A 73 12.97 -22.79 10.36
N TYR A 74 12.18 -23.83 10.63
CA TYR A 74 11.21 -24.34 9.66
C TYR A 74 10.04 -23.38 9.45
N ARG A 75 9.60 -22.72 10.53
CA ARG A 75 8.52 -21.72 10.47
C ARG A 75 8.98 -20.46 9.72
N VAL A 76 10.18 -19.99 10.03
CA VAL A 76 10.77 -18.79 9.38
C VAL A 76 10.88 -19.01 7.87
N LEU A 77 11.37 -20.18 7.44
CA LEU A 77 11.46 -20.51 6.01
C LEU A 77 10.07 -20.64 5.36
N PHE A 78 9.11 -21.26 6.06
CA PHE A 78 7.73 -21.41 5.56
C PHE A 78 7.03 -20.05 5.40
N ASP A 79 7.17 -19.15 6.37
CA ASP A 79 6.56 -17.82 6.35
C ASP A 79 7.18 -16.96 5.23
N ALA A 80 8.50 -17.03 5.03
CA ALA A 80 9.18 -16.35 3.92
C ALA A 80 8.66 -16.82 2.55
N TRP A 81 8.46 -18.14 2.38
CA TRP A 81 7.86 -18.70 1.17
C TRP A 81 6.39 -18.32 1.00
N SER A 82 5.59 -18.30 2.07
CA SER A 82 4.19 -17.86 2.00
C SER A 82 4.12 -16.43 1.50
N HIS A 83 4.93 -15.54 2.07
CA HIS A 83 5.00 -14.14 1.66
C HIS A 83 5.41 -14.00 0.19
N GLU A 84 6.38 -14.79 -0.30
CA GLU A 84 6.79 -14.75 -1.70
C GLU A 84 5.69 -15.25 -2.66
N ILE A 85 4.99 -16.33 -2.31
CA ILE A 85 3.88 -16.88 -3.09
C ILE A 85 2.70 -15.91 -3.12
N ASP A 86 2.36 -15.33 -1.97
CA ASP A 86 1.25 -14.37 -1.87
C ASP A 86 1.58 -13.07 -2.62
N LYS A 87 2.82 -12.56 -2.52
CA LYS A 87 3.30 -11.42 -3.32
C LYS A 87 3.23 -11.71 -4.82
N ALA A 88 3.52 -12.94 -5.25
CA ALA A 88 3.38 -13.35 -6.65
C ALA A 88 1.91 -13.48 -7.10
N LYS A 89 1.00 -13.88 -6.22
CA LYS A 89 -0.45 -13.89 -6.49
C LYS A 89 -1.00 -12.47 -6.63
N VAL A 90 -0.59 -11.56 -5.74
CA VAL A 90 -0.98 -10.14 -5.79
C VAL A 90 -0.40 -9.45 -7.03
N SER A 91 0.87 -9.65 -7.36
CA SER A 91 1.48 -9.03 -8.54
C SER A 91 0.87 -9.52 -9.86
N LYS A 92 0.47 -10.80 -9.95
CA LYS A 92 -0.32 -11.31 -11.08
C LYS A 92 -1.70 -10.65 -11.16
N ALA A 93 -2.41 -10.54 -10.04
CA ALA A 93 -3.71 -9.86 -10.00
C ALA A 93 -3.62 -8.38 -10.43
N SER A 94 -2.51 -7.72 -10.11
CA SER A 94 -2.23 -6.35 -10.55
C SER A 94 -1.82 -6.24 -12.02
N ALA A 95 -1.12 -7.26 -12.56
CA ALA A 95 -0.66 -7.28 -13.95
C ALA A 95 -1.73 -7.74 -14.96
N ASP A 96 -2.66 -8.60 -14.53
CA ASP A 96 -3.79 -9.08 -15.34
C ASP A 96 -4.99 -8.10 -15.32
N TYR A 97 -4.82 -6.90 -14.76
CA TYR A 97 -5.77 -5.81 -14.92
C TYR A 97 -5.70 -5.27 -16.35
N SER A 98 -6.14 -6.08 -17.32
CA SER A 98 -6.63 -5.52 -18.56
C SER A 98 -7.87 -4.70 -18.21
N PRO A 99 -8.04 -3.49 -18.78
CA PRO A 99 -9.31 -2.80 -18.70
C PRO A 99 -10.27 -3.65 -19.53
N VAL A 100 -10.83 -4.69 -18.92
CA VAL A 100 -11.97 -5.39 -19.49
C VAL A 100 -13.07 -4.34 -19.48
N ASP A 101 -13.23 -3.69 -20.63
CA ASP A 101 -14.35 -2.83 -20.92
C ASP A 101 -15.58 -3.73 -20.99
N PHE A 102 -16.04 -4.12 -19.79
CA PHE A 102 -17.17 -5.00 -19.60
C PHE A 102 -18.41 -4.16 -19.90
N THR A 103 -18.70 -4.06 -21.19
CA THR A 103 -19.98 -3.58 -21.73
C THR A 103 -21.04 -4.62 -21.35
N SER A 104 -21.43 -4.61 -20.07
CA SER A 104 -22.26 -5.65 -19.47
C SER A 104 -23.68 -5.70 -20.02
N MET A 105 -24.16 -4.60 -20.62
CA MET A 105 -25.47 -4.47 -21.25
C MET A 105 -25.60 -3.04 -21.80
N THR A 106 -26.16 -2.89 -22.99
CA THR A 106 -26.60 -1.57 -23.48
C THR A 106 -28.04 -1.28 -23.02
N ASP A 107 -28.45 -0.01 -23.02
CA ASP A 107 -29.83 0.38 -22.65
C ASP A 107 -30.88 -0.31 -23.54
N ALA A 108 -30.51 -0.64 -24.77
CA ALA A 108 -31.34 -1.43 -25.69
C ALA A 108 -31.56 -2.85 -25.15
N ASP A 109 -30.52 -3.52 -24.66
CA ASP A 109 -30.62 -4.87 -24.08
C ASP A 109 -31.49 -4.88 -22.82
N PHE A 110 -31.41 -3.85 -21.97
CA PHE A 110 -32.25 -3.71 -20.78
C PHE A 110 -33.73 -3.50 -21.14
N ALA A 111 -34.01 -2.69 -22.16
CA ALA A 111 -35.37 -2.45 -22.63
C ALA A 111 -36.05 -3.71 -23.17
N THR A 112 -35.27 -4.62 -23.75
CA THR A 112 -35.76 -5.86 -24.38
C THR A 112 -36.18 -6.93 -23.36
N ILE A 113 -35.83 -6.77 -22.07
CA ILE A 113 -36.23 -7.70 -21.02
C ILE A 113 -37.73 -7.55 -20.72
N GLY A 114 -38.54 -8.53 -21.13
CA GLY A 114 -40.00 -8.50 -20.98
C GLY A 114 -40.54 -8.72 -19.56
N SER A 115 -39.72 -9.16 -18.61
CA SER A 115 -40.13 -9.41 -17.22
C SER A 115 -39.57 -8.36 -16.27
N ASP A 116 -40.45 -7.67 -15.55
CA ASP A 116 -40.07 -6.63 -14.57
C ASP A 116 -39.23 -7.19 -13.41
N VAL A 117 -39.45 -8.45 -13.03
CA VAL A 117 -38.66 -9.13 -12.00
C VAL A 117 -37.21 -9.34 -12.46
N VAL A 118 -37.02 -9.66 -13.74
CA VAL A 118 -35.68 -9.84 -14.33
C VAL A 118 -35.00 -8.49 -14.50
N LYS A 119 -35.74 -7.45 -14.95
CA LYS A 119 -35.24 -6.06 -14.99
C LYS A 119 -34.76 -5.58 -13.63
N PHE A 120 -35.56 -5.81 -12.59
CA PHE A 120 -35.17 -5.45 -11.23
C PHE A 120 -33.88 -6.17 -10.79
N LYS A 121 -33.79 -7.49 -11.00
CA LYS A 121 -32.57 -8.26 -10.67
C LYS A 121 -31.33 -7.76 -11.40
N VAL A 122 -31.45 -7.50 -12.69
CA VAL A 122 -30.35 -6.95 -13.50
C VAL A 122 -29.94 -5.57 -13.00
N GLN A 123 -30.91 -4.73 -12.64
CA GLN A 123 -30.64 -3.41 -12.07
C GLN A 123 -29.95 -3.51 -10.69
N THR A 124 -30.34 -4.47 -9.85
CA THR A 124 -29.66 -4.75 -8.57
C THR A 124 -28.20 -5.14 -8.81
N LEU A 125 -27.94 -6.10 -9.72
CA LEU A 125 -26.59 -6.54 -10.04
C LEU A 125 -25.72 -5.41 -10.62
N TYR A 126 -26.31 -4.55 -11.45
CA TYR A 126 -25.62 -3.38 -11.97
C TYR A 126 -25.21 -2.40 -10.85
N ASN A 127 -26.12 -2.16 -9.90
CA ASN A 127 -25.84 -1.29 -8.76
C ASN A 127 -24.76 -1.88 -7.83
N GLU A 128 -24.79 -3.19 -7.60
CA GLU A 128 -23.75 -3.90 -6.84
C GLU A 128 -22.38 -3.78 -7.53
N LEU A 129 -22.32 -3.98 -8.85
CA LEU A 129 -21.11 -3.82 -9.64
C LEU A 129 -20.57 -2.38 -9.56
N ARG A 130 -21.46 -1.38 -9.66
CA ARG A 130 -21.10 0.04 -9.50
C ARG A 130 -20.52 0.31 -8.11
N SER A 131 -21.13 -0.24 -7.06
CA SER A 131 -20.64 -0.13 -5.69
C SER A 131 -19.24 -0.76 -5.53
N ALA A 132 -19.05 -1.98 -6.06
CA ALA A 132 -17.76 -2.66 -6.02
C ALA A 132 -16.65 -1.87 -6.74
N ARG A 133 -16.96 -1.26 -7.90
CA ARG A 133 -16.02 -0.36 -8.60
C ARG A 133 -15.64 0.85 -7.75
N ASN A 134 -16.60 1.46 -7.06
CA ASN A 134 -16.32 2.57 -6.15
C ASN A 134 -15.42 2.12 -4.98
N GLN A 135 -15.68 0.96 -4.39
CA GLN A 135 -14.84 0.40 -3.33
C GLN A 135 -13.41 0.15 -3.82
N ILE A 136 -13.23 -0.40 -5.02
CA ILE A 136 -11.91 -0.60 -5.64
C ILE A 136 -11.21 0.74 -5.88
N ASN A 137 -11.92 1.75 -6.39
CA ASN A 137 -11.34 3.08 -6.61
C ASN A 137 -10.92 3.75 -5.29
N MET A 138 -11.69 3.58 -4.22
CA MET A 138 -11.29 4.04 -2.88
C MET A 138 -10.05 3.32 -2.37
N LEU A 139 -9.95 2.00 -2.56
CA LEU A 139 -8.75 1.24 -2.18
C LEU A 139 -7.51 1.68 -2.97
N LYS A 140 -7.67 1.97 -4.27
CA LYS A 140 -6.60 2.55 -5.10
C LYS A 140 -6.17 3.93 -4.56
N GLN A 141 -7.14 4.80 -4.25
CA GLN A 141 -6.84 6.09 -3.65
C GLN A 141 -6.10 5.93 -2.32
N ILE A 142 -6.52 5.01 -1.44
CA ILE A 142 -5.83 4.73 -0.17
C ILE A 142 -4.40 4.22 -0.41
N HIS A 143 -4.20 3.34 -1.38
CA HIS A 143 -2.87 2.87 -1.74
C HIS A 143 -1.96 4.01 -2.24
N ASP A 144 -2.53 4.96 -2.97
CA ASP A 144 -1.82 6.09 -3.56
C ASP A 144 -1.69 7.28 -2.58
N LEU A 145 -2.30 7.21 -1.40
CA LEU A 145 -2.11 8.21 -0.36
C LEU A 145 -0.67 8.12 0.19
N PRO A 146 -0.01 9.26 0.43
CA PRO A 146 1.27 9.26 1.09
C PRO A 146 1.10 8.70 2.51
N MET A 147 1.86 7.65 2.83
CA MET A 147 1.86 7.06 4.16
C MET A 147 2.55 8.04 5.11
N ILE A 148 1.82 8.49 6.13
CA ILE A 148 2.34 9.41 7.15
C ILE A 148 2.83 8.55 8.30
N GLU A 149 4.15 8.49 8.48
CA GLU A 149 4.77 7.89 9.66
C GLU A 149 5.06 9.01 10.68
N ASP A 150 4.53 8.85 11.88
CA ASP A 150 4.83 9.73 13.02
C ASP A 150 5.91 9.07 13.89
N THR A 151 7.12 9.61 13.83
CA THR A 151 8.26 9.19 14.65
C THR A 151 8.43 10.06 15.92
N GLY A 152 7.45 10.89 16.26
CA GLY A 152 7.43 11.70 17.49
C GLY A 152 8.22 13.01 17.41
N GLU A 153 9.19 13.14 16.49
CA GLU A 153 9.94 14.39 16.25
C GLU A 153 9.53 15.10 14.95
N LYS A 154 9.09 14.39 13.91
CA LYS A 154 8.59 14.92 12.63
C LYS A 154 7.63 13.95 11.94
N LEU A 155 6.70 14.48 11.15
CA LEU A 155 5.83 13.69 10.26
C LEU A 155 6.57 13.41 8.93
N ILE A 156 6.74 12.14 8.59
CA ILE A 156 7.38 11.71 7.33
C ILE A 156 6.30 11.28 6.34
N PHE A 157 6.18 11.98 5.22
CA PHE A 157 5.24 11.66 4.15
C PHE A 157 5.93 10.80 3.08
N ARG A 158 5.63 9.49 3.04
CA ARG A 158 6.15 8.60 1.99
C ARG A 158 5.14 8.44 0.87
N LYS A 159 5.45 8.93 -0.34
CA LYS A 159 4.63 8.63 -1.53
C LYS A 159 4.78 7.15 -1.89
N SER A 160 3.67 6.41 -1.94
CA SER A 160 3.66 5.01 -2.33
C SER A 160 4.03 4.88 -3.80
N GLY A 161 5.31 4.60 -4.07
CA GLY A 161 5.85 4.50 -5.42
C GLY A 161 7.25 5.04 -5.52
N LEU A 162 8.20 4.32 -4.91
CA LEU A 162 9.60 4.12 -5.30
C LEU A 162 10.28 3.44 -4.11
N ILE A 163 10.24 2.12 -4.10
CA ILE A 163 11.12 1.31 -3.25
C ILE A 163 12.49 1.38 -3.92
N ASP A 164 13.31 2.35 -3.52
CA ASP A 164 14.75 2.30 -3.74
C ASP A 164 15.43 2.26 -2.36
N ASP A 165 15.46 1.05 -1.80
CA ASP A 165 16.43 0.68 -0.77
C ASP A 165 17.79 0.54 -1.45
N ALA A 166 18.53 1.65 -1.59
CA ALA A 166 20.00 1.71 -1.53
C ALA A 166 20.56 3.08 -1.94
N VAL A 167 20.63 4.07 -1.03
CA VAL A 167 21.80 4.96 -0.97
C VAL A 167 22.02 5.45 0.48
N SER A 168 23.28 5.34 0.90
CA SER A 168 23.93 5.88 2.10
C SER A 168 23.43 7.22 2.67
N PRO A 169 23.69 7.49 3.96
CA PRO A 169 23.40 8.75 4.63
C PRO A 169 24.38 9.85 4.20
N SER A 170 24.20 10.41 3.01
CA SER A 170 24.83 11.68 2.58
C SER A 170 24.35 12.06 1.18
N GLN A 171 23.12 12.54 1.07
CA GLN A 171 22.73 13.50 0.04
C GLN A 171 21.98 14.59 0.81
N GLY A 172 22.67 15.60 1.29
CA GLY A 172 23.20 16.62 0.39
C GLY A 172 21.99 17.45 -0.02
N ILE A 173 21.69 18.45 0.81
CA ILE A 173 20.88 19.60 0.43
C ILE A 173 21.55 20.15 -0.82
N SER A 174 21.07 19.71 -1.98
CA SER A 174 21.51 20.22 -3.26
C SER A 174 20.87 21.59 -3.34
N ASN A 175 21.70 22.60 -3.11
CA ASN A 175 21.38 24.01 -3.25
C ASN A 175 20.66 24.25 -4.59
N SER A 176 19.34 24.40 -4.53
CA SER A 176 18.50 25.04 -5.55
C SER A 176 17.39 25.82 -4.85
N ASP A 177 17.73 26.49 -3.75
CA ASP A 177 16.78 27.21 -2.90
C ASP A 177 16.22 28.47 -3.59
N GLU A 178 16.81 28.95 -4.68
CA GLU A 178 16.39 30.18 -5.35
C GLU A 178 15.29 29.96 -6.42
N GLU A 179 15.27 28.84 -7.14
CA GLU A 179 14.25 28.59 -8.19
C GLU A 179 12.87 28.22 -7.65
N CYS A 180 12.77 27.88 -6.36
CA CYS A 180 11.53 27.41 -5.75
C CYS A 180 10.75 28.51 -4.98
N ILE A 181 11.41 29.61 -4.62
CA ILE A 181 10.79 30.68 -3.80
C ILE A 181 9.64 31.36 -4.56
N GLU A 182 9.79 31.58 -5.87
CA GLU A 182 8.76 32.19 -6.70
C GLU A 182 7.50 31.30 -6.81
N GLU A 183 7.66 29.99 -7.00
CA GLU A 183 6.54 29.05 -7.08
C GLU A 183 5.76 28.97 -5.74
N TYR A 184 6.48 28.96 -4.61
CA TYR A 184 5.85 28.99 -3.29
C TYR A 184 5.19 30.34 -2.99
N ALA A 185 5.81 31.45 -3.43
CA ALA A 185 5.24 32.78 -3.28
C ALA A 185 3.91 32.92 -4.04
N ASP A 186 3.82 32.37 -5.26
CA ASP A 186 2.59 32.38 -6.05
C ASP A 186 1.50 31.52 -5.43
N ALA A 187 1.84 30.35 -4.86
CA ALA A 187 0.90 29.54 -4.11
C ALA A 187 0.33 30.27 -2.87
N ILE A 188 1.17 31.02 -2.16
CA ILE A 188 0.74 31.81 -1.00
C ILE A 188 -0.12 33.01 -1.44
N ARG A 189 0.23 33.69 -2.53
CA ARG A 189 -0.60 34.76 -3.12
C ARG A 189 -1.97 34.25 -3.54
N TYR A 190 -2.01 33.06 -4.15
CA TYR A 190 -3.27 32.40 -4.50
C TYR A 190 -4.11 32.10 -3.26
N PHE A 191 -3.49 31.64 -2.18
CA PHE A 191 -4.16 31.41 -0.89
C PHE A 191 -4.70 32.71 -0.27
N LEU A 192 -3.93 33.80 -0.28
CA LEU A 192 -4.34 35.11 0.24
C LEU A 192 -5.54 35.73 -0.50
N ASN A 193 -5.71 35.40 -1.78
CA ASN A 193 -6.87 35.82 -2.57
C ASN A 193 -8.17 35.05 -2.24
N GLY A 194 -8.08 34.02 -1.40
CA GLY A 194 -9.20 33.17 -1.03
C GLY A 194 -9.61 32.21 -2.16
N ASN A 195 -10.55 31.32 -1.84
CA ASN A 195 -11.12 30.35 -2.77
C ASN A 195 -12.65 30.27 -2.52
N SER A 196 -13.35 29.51 -3.36
CA SER A 196 -14.76 29.11 -3.21
C SER A 196 -15.16 28.56 -1.83
N LYS A 197 -14.20 28.20 -0.97
CA LYS A 197 -14.44 27.58 0.34
C LYS A 197 -13.96 28.39 1.55
N ILE A 198 -12.95 29.25 1.36
CA ILE A 198 -12.29 30.01 2.43
C ILE A 198 -12.00 31.43 1.93
N GLU A 199 -12.16 32.42 2.79
CA GLU A 199 -11.84 33.83 2.48
C GLU A 199 -11.29 34.52 3.73
N PHE A 200 -10.60 35.65 3.55
CA PHE A 200 -10.18 36.48 4.67
C PHE A 200 -11.20 37.58 4.91
N ASP A 201 -11.52 37.85 6.17
CA ASP A 201 -12.37 38.96 6.57
C ASP A 201 -11.60 40.30 6.63
N ASP A 202 -12.31 41.37 6.96
CA ASP A 202 -11.76 42.74 7.03
C ASP A 202 -10.74 42.91 8.18
N GLU A 203 -10.73 42.01 9.16
CA GLU A 203 -9.80 41.97 10.30
C GLU A 203 -8.58 41.05 10.01
N GLY A 204 -8.49 40.48 8.80
CA GLY A 204 -7.39 39.62 8.40
C GLY A 204 -7.47 38.19 8.96
N CYS A 205 -8.63 37.77 9.48
CA CYS A 205 -8.90 36.42 9.94
C CYS A 205 -9.36 35.53 8.78
N LEU A 206 -8.99 34.25 8.80
CA LEU A 206 -9.48 33.26 7.84
C LEU A 206 -10.88 32.79 8.25
N ILE A 207 -11.86 32.91 7.36
CA ILE A 207 -13.24 32.52 7.60
C ILE A 207 -13.74 31.47 6.58
N ALA A 208 -14.67 30.64 7.02
CA ALA A 208 -15.30 29.63 6.16
C ALA A 208 -16.45 30.19 5.30
N LYS A 209 -16.54 29.74 4.04
CA LYS A 209 -17.60 30.17 3.11
C LYS A 209 -18.74 29.15 2.92
N THR A 210 -18.43 27.84 2.92
CA THR A 210 -19.40 26.80 2.51
C THR A 210 -19.37 25.53 3.37
N THR A 211 -18.22 24.83 3.44
CA THR A 211 -18.13 23.48 4.04
C THR A 211 -18.30 23.48 5.56
N ILE A 212 -17.89 24.58 6.20
CA ILE A 212 -18.09 24.89 7.62
C ILE A 212 -19.12 26.02 7.68
N ARG A 213 -19.80 26.20 8.80
CA ARG A 213 -20.83 27.24 8.95
C ARG A 213 -20.24 28.58 8.50
N LYS A 214 -20.94 29.24 7.57
CA LYS A 214 -20.47 30.45 6.91
C LYS A 214 -20.15 31.52 7.95
N GLY A 215 -18.94 32.08 7.89
CA GLY A 215 -18.45 33.09 8.82
C GLY A 215 -17.79 32.54 10.09
N ASP A 216 -17.65 31.21 10.24
CA ASP A 216 -16.86 30.64 11.33
C ASP A 216 -15.38 31.03 11.16
N MET A 217 -14.81 31.56 12.24
CA MET A 217 -13.41 31.97 12.34
C MET A 217 -12.51 30.72 12.44
N LEU A 218 -11.57 30.60 11.49
CA LEU A 218 -10.64 29.48 11.35
C LEU A 218 -9.21 29.83 11.75
N SER A 219 -8.93 31.12 12.00
CA SER A 219 -7.63 31.59 12.46
C SER A 219 -7.76 32.74 13.44
N ASP A 220 -6.64 33.04 14.09
CA ASP A 220 -6.48 34.27 14.85
C ASP A 220 -6.48 35.50 13.95
N ILE A 221 -6.69 36.65 14.59
CA ILE A 221 -6.69 38.00 14.01
C ILE A 221 -5.30 38.31 13.42
N ASP A 222 -5.27 39.10 12.34
CA ASP A 222 -4.05 39.52 11.63
C ASP A 222 -3.26 38.40 10.92
N LEU A 223 -3.78 37.16 10.81
CA LEU A 223 -3.09 36.08 10.10
C LEU A 223 -2.72 36.49 8.66
N LYS A 224 -3.64 37.17 7.96
CA LYS A 224 -3.40 37.68 6.61
C LYS A 224 -2.18 38.61 6.56
N ILE A 225 -2.08 39.54 7.52
CA ILE A 225 -1.01 40.54 7.61
C ILE A 225 0.32 39.85 7.94
N ALA A 226 0.30 38.85 8.81
CA ALA A 226 1.48 38.06 9.17
C ALA A 226 2.06 37.32 7.95
N ILE A 227 1.20 36.69 7.15
CA ILE A 227 1.60 35.96 5.93
C ILE A 227 2.12 36.95 4.87
N GLU A 228 1.42 38.06 4.64
CA GLU A 228 1.88 39.10 3.69
C GLU A 228 3.24 39.68 4.08
N THR A 229 3.48 39.88 5.38
CA THR A 229 4.77 40.38 5.89
C THR A 229 5.88 39.35 5.72
N ALA A 230 5.60 38.08 6.02
CA ALA A 230 6.55 36.98 5.83
C ALA A 230 6.92 36.81 4.35
N CYS A 231 5.96 36.94 3.43
CA CYS A 231 6.22 36.90 1.99
C CYS A 231 7.11 38.04 1.51
N LYS A 232 6.88 39.27 1.99
CA LYS A 232 7.74 40.42 1.64
C LYS A 232 9.19 40.19 2.08
N VAL A 233 9.40 39.70 3.30
CA VAL A 233 10.74 39.41 3.84
C VAL A 233 11.44 38.27 3.09
N LEU A 234 10.68 37.31 2.54
CA LEU A 234 11.21 36.18 1.78
C LEU A 234 11.53 36.53 0.31
N ILE A 235 10.80 37.48 -0.29
CA ILE A 235 10.95 37.86 -1.70
C ILE A 235 11.94 39.04 -1.86
N ASP A 236 11.97 39.99 -0.92
CA ASP A 236 12.85 41.18 -0.98
C ASP A 236 14.27 40.94 -0.40
N LYS A 237 14.71 39.67 -0.34
CA LYS A 237 16.01 39.28 0.22
C LYS A 237 17.13 39.23 -0.81
#